data_AF-A0A239JV13-F1
#
_entry.id   AF-A0A239JV13-F1
#
_cell.length_a   1.000
_cell.length_b   1.000
_cell.length_c   1.000
_cell.angle_alpha   90.00
_cell.angle_beta   90.00
_cell.angle_gamma   90.00
#
_symmetry.space_group_name_H-M   'P 1'
#
loop_
_entity.id
_entity.type
_entity.pdbx_description
1 polymer ?
#
loop_
_entity_poly.entity_id
_entity_poly.type
_entity_poly.pdbx_seq_one_letter_code
_entity_poly.pdbx_strand_id
1 'polypeptide(L)'
;MGMTELQMPKFQSEKEEAEWWDANPNFALQVLERAKGEGTLGHGTVSRRAAALDAAKQASIALDPVDIAMAARQSERKGLDRQTYLKALLHEALLREEESQDQSSAA
;
A
#
# COMPACT_ATOMS: atom_id res chain seq x y z
N MET A 1 27.44 3.49 19.27
CA MET A 1 27.06 2.28 20.02
C MET A 1 26.11 1.50 19.14
N GLY A 2 26.43 0.24 18.82
CA GLY A 2 25.66 -0.57 17.88
C GLY A 2 24.23 -0.73 18.37
N MET A 3 23.29 -0.23 17.57
CA MET A 3 21.85 -0.27 17.85
C MET A 3 21.37 -1.71 17.67
N THR A 4 21.17 -2.42 18.78
CA THR A 4 20.59 -3.77 18.78
C THR A 4 19.23 -3.74 18.11
N GLU A 5 19.03 -4.63 17.13
CA GLU A 5 17.76 -4.79 16.44
C GLU A 5 16.64 -5.09 17.46
N LEU A 6 15.70 -4.16 17.63
CA LEU A 6 14.41 -4.45 18.26
C LEU A 6 13.67 -5.45 17.38
N GLN A 7 13.84 -6.75 17.65
CA GLN A 7 13.11 -7.82 17.00
C GLN A 7 11.89 -8.21 17.84
N MET A 8 10.71 -8.26 17.21
CA MET A 8 9.50 -8.73 17.87
C MET A 8 9.57 -10.25 18.05
N PRO A 9 9.35 -10.79 19.27
CA PRO A 9 9.34 -12.23 19.48
C PRO A 9 8.23 -12.89 18.68
N LYS A 10 8.43 -14.17 18.34
CA LYS A 10 7.36 -15.00 17.78
C LYS A 10 6.66 -15.70 18.94
N PHE A 11 5.36 -15.46 19.09
CA PHE A 11 4.54 -16.10 20.11
C PHE A 11 3.85 -17.33 19.53
N GLN A 12 3.72 -18.39 20.33
CA GLN A 12 3.00 -19.60 19.95
C GLN A 12 1.51 -19.50 20.28
N SER A 13 1.13 -18.59 21.18
CA SER A 13 -0.26 -18.32 21.56
C SER A 13 -0.49 -16.87 21.96
N GLU A 14 -1.74 -16.42 21.85
CA GLU A 14 -2.17 -15.07 22.26
C GLU A 14 -1.98 -14.83 23.76
N LYS A 15 -2.13 -15.87 24.59
CA LYS A 15 -1.91 -15.78 26.04
C LYS A 15 -0.44 -15.47 26.36
N GLU A 16 0.47 -16.17 25.70
CA GLU A 16 1.93 -15.96 25.83
C GLU A 16 2.32 -14.55 25.39
N GLU A 17 1.72 -14.06 24.29
CA GLU A 17 1.90 -12.70 23.82
C GLU A 17 1.44 -11.66 24.85
N ALA A 18 0.24 -11.84 25.41
CA ALA A 18 -0.30 -10.92 26.41
C ALA A 18 0.57 -10.86 27.67
N GLU A 19 0.97 -12.01 28.21
CA GLU A 19 1.86 -12.10 29.36
C GLU A 19 3.22 -11.45 29.08
N TRP A 20 3.73 -11.58 27.86
CA TRP A 20 4.95 -10.92 27.45
C TRP A 20 4.79 -9.39 27.36
N TRP A 21 3.68 -8.89 26.81
CA TRP A 21 3.41 -7.45 26.76
C TRP A 21 3.30 -6.83 28.16
N ASP A 22 2.61 -7.52 29.08
CA ASP A 22 2.50 -7.09 30.48
C ASP A 22 3.88 -7.05 31.17
N ALA A 23 4.75 -8.02 30.87
CA ALA A 23 6.11 -8.06 31.41
C ALA A 23 7.07 -7.07 30.74
N ASN A 24 6.75 -6.54 29.55
CA ASN A 24 7.62 -5.68 28.74
C ASN A 24 6.97 -4.32 28.41
N PRO A 25 6.53 -3.53 29.40
CA PRO A 25 5.79 -2.28 29.16
C PRO A 25 6.61 -1.23 28.40
N ASN A 26 7.94 -1.27 28.51
CA ASN A 26 8.84 -0.33 27.85
C ASN A 26 9.20 -0.71 26.41
N PHE A 27 8.83 -1.91 25.95
CA PHE A 27 9.17 -2.35 24.59
C PHE A 27 8.43 -1.51 23.54
N ALA A 28 7.15 -1.22 23.76
CA ALA A 28 6.37 -0.34 22.89
C ALA A 28 6.98 1.07 22.78
N LEU A 29 7.48 1.61 23.90
CA LEU A 29 8.17 2.90 23.93
C LEU A 29 9.45 2.87 23.08
N GLN A 30 10.28 1.84 23.23
CA GLN A 30 11.52 1.70 22.47
C GLN A 30 11.27 1.55 20.96
N VAL A 31 10.22 0.84 20.57
CA VAL A 31 9.80 0.74 19.15
C VAL A 31 9.42 2.13 18.61
N LEU A 32 8.67 2.92 19.38
CA LEU A 32 8.28 4.27 18.98
C LEU A 32 9.46 5.25 18.95
N GLU A 33 10.37 5.19 19.91
CA GLU A 33 11.59 6.00 19.95
C GLU A 33 12.51 5.70 18.77
N ARG A 34 12.65 4.42 18.41
CA ARG A 34 13.36 3.99 17.21
C ARG A 34 12.69 4.54 15.96
N ALA A 35 11.38 4.37 15.80
CA ALA A 35 10.65 4.91 14.66
C ALA A 35 10.77 6.44 14.56
N LYS A 36 10.84 7.14 15.70
CA LYS A 36 11.12 8.58 15.74
C LYS A 36 12.53 8.90 15.25
N GLY A 37 13.55 8.16 15.67
CA GLY A 37 14.92 8.32 15.20
C GLY A 37 15.11 8.01 13.72
N GLU A 38 14.37 7.03 13.19
CA GLU A 38 14.37 6.64 11.78
C GLU A 38 13.46 7.53 10.90
N GLY A 39 12.70 8.47 11.49
CA GLY A 39 11.74 9.31 10.78
C GLY A 39 10.51 8.55 10.25
N THR A 40 10.31 7.32 10.70
CA THR A 40 9.19 6.43 10.33
C THR A 40 8.03 6.48 11.34
N LEU A 41 8.11 7.36 12.33
CA LEU A 41 7.03 7.60 13.29
C LEU A 41 5.75 8.02 12.54
N GLY A 42 4.65 7.32 12.80
CA GLY A 42 3.37 7.61 12.16
C GLY A 42 3.22 7.02 10.75
N HIS A 43 4.16 6.22 10.22
CA HIS A 43 4.01 5.48 8.95
C HIS A 43 3.08 4.25 9.04
N GLY A 44 2.05 4.34 9.88
CA GLY A 44 0.99 3.34 9.94
C GLY A 44 0.19 3.29 8.64
N THR A 45 -0.55 2.19 8.45
CA THR A 45 -1.41 1.93 7.28
C THR A 45 -2.35 3.11 6.97
N VAL A 46 -2.78 3.85 8.01
CA VAL A 46 -3.64 5.02 7.90
C VAL A 46 -2.90 6.21 7.29
N SER A 47 -1.74 6.63 7.81
CA SER A 47 -0.98 7.75 7.25
C SER A 47 -0.46 7.46 5.85
N ARG A 48 -0.10 6.20 5.56
CA ARG A 48 0.30 5.78 4.20
C ARG A 48 -0.86 5.91 3.21
N ARG A 49 -2.07 5.51 3.62
CA ARG A 49 -3.29 5.69 2.83
C ARG A 49 -3.67 7.15 2.70
N ALA A 50 -3.52 7.94 3.76
CA ALA A 50 -3.79 9.38 3.75
C ALA A 50 -2.84 10.09 2.78
N ALA A 51 -1.53 9.83 2.84
CA ALA A 51 -0.56 10.37 1.90
C ALA A 51 -0.83 9.94 0.45
N ALA A 52 -1.24 8.69 0.23
CA ALA A 52 -1.63 8.22 -1.11
C ALA A 52 -2.90 8.90 -1.64
N LEU A 53 -3.87 9.19 -0.77
CA LEU A 53 -5.08 9.93 -1.11
C LEU A 53 -4.78 11.42 -1.35
N ASP A 54 -3.89 12.01 -0.56
CA ASP A 54 -3.47 13.42 -0.69
C ASP A 54 -2.63 13.64 -1.96
N ALA A 55 -1.84 12.64 -2.35
CA ALA A 55 -1.11 12.61 -3.62
C ALA A 55 -2.00 12.27 -4.84
N ALA A 56 -3.20 11.71 -4.63
CA ALA A 56 -4.09 11.32 -5.71
C ALA A 56 -4.68 12.55 -6.41
N LYS A 57 -4.17 12.86 -7.60
CA LYS A 57 -4.72 13.93 -8.43
C LYS A 57 -5.96 13.42 -9.18
N GLN A 58 -7.04 14.20 -9.13
CA GLN A 58 -8.21 13.93 -9.95
C GLN A 58 -7.96 14.45 -11.38
N ALA A 59 -8.17 13.60 -12.37
CA ALA A 59 -8.12 13.96 -13.77
C ALA A 59 -9.45 13.61 -14.44
N SER A 60 -10.00 14.55 -15.23
CA SER A 60 -11.16 14.30 -16.08
C SER A 60 -10.67 13.99 -17.48
N ILE A 61 -10.90 12.76 -17.94
CA ILE A 61 -10.51 12.28 -19.27
C ILE A 61 -11.78 11.96 -20.04
N ALA A 62 -11.90 12.47 -21.27
CA ALA A 62 -12.98 12.09 -22.17
C ALA A 62 -12.71 10.69 -22.73
N LEU A 63 -13.69 9.81 -22.66
CA LEU A 63 -13.63 8.44 -23.20
C LEU A 63 -14.72 8.27 -24.26
N ASP A 64 -14.45 7.42 -25.25
CA ASP A 64 -15.46 7.07 -26.24
C ASP A 64 -16.66 6.36 -25.55
N PRO A 65 -17.91 6.68 -25.93
CA PRO A 65 -19.08 6.01 -25.39
C PRO A 65 -19.03 4.48 -25.51
N VAL A 66 -18.41 3.95 -26.57
CA VAL A 66 -18.23 2.50 -26.79
C VAL A 66 -17.33 1.90 -25.73
N ASP A 67 -16.22 2.57 -25.39
CA ASP A 67 -15.29 2.11 -24.36
C ASP A 67 -15.92 2.16 -22.97
N ILE A 68 -16.71 3.21 -22.71
CA ILE A 68 -17.48 3.33 -21.46
C ILE A 68 -18.46 2.15 -21.31
N ALA A 69 -19.17 1.80 -22.38
CA ALA A 69 -20.11 0.67 -22.38
C ALA A 69 -19.38 -0.67 -22.21
N MET A 70 -18.22 -0.81 -22.84
CA MET A 70 -17.39 -2.01 -22.71
C MET A 70 -16.87 -2.19 -21.28
N ALA A 71 -16.35 -1.12 -20.68
CA ALA A 71 -15.87 -1.10 -19.31
C ALA A 71 -17.00 -1.42 -18.31
N ALA A 72 -18.21 -0.90 -18.54
CA ALA A 72 -19.38 -1.22 -17.71
C ALA A 72 -19.64 -2.74 -17.69
N ARG A 73 -19.76 -3.37 -18.86
CA ARG A 73 -19.99 -4.82 -18.98
C ARG A 73 -18.87 -5.65 -18.38
N GLN A 74 -17.62 -5.22 -18.52
CA GLN A 74 -16.47 -5.92 -17.94
C GLN A 74 -16.44 -5.80 -16.41
N SER A 75 -16.76 -4.61 -15.88
CA SER A 75 -16.80 -4.36 -14.43
C SER A 75 -17.88 -5.15 -13.72
N GLU A 76 -19.08 -5.26 -14.30
CA GLU A 76 -20.19 -6.06 -13.78
C GLU A 76 -19.79 -7.54 -13.66
N ARG A 77 -19.15 -8.10 -14.69
CA ARG A 77 -18.66 -9.49 -14.66
C ARG A 77 -17.64 -9.74 -13.57
N LYS A 78 -16.84 -8.73 -13.21
CA LYS A 78 -15.83 -8.81 -12.14
C LYS A 78 -16.39 -8.42 -10.77
N GLY A 79 -17.66 -8.01 -10.68
CA GLY A 79 -18.26 -7.51 -9.43
C GLY A 79 -17.59 -6.23 -8.91
N LEU A 80 -17.03 -5.42 -9.80
CA LEU A 80 -16.35 -4.17 -9.46
C LEU A 80 -17.17 -2.96 -9.90
N ASP A 81 -17.01 -1.86 -9.18
CA ASP A 81 -17.46 -0.56 -9.67
C ASP A 81 -16.72 -0.19 -10.97
N ARG A 82 -17.43 0.43 -11.91
CA ARG A 82 -16.89 0.80 -13.23
C ARG A 82 -15.67 1.71 -13.13
N GLN A 83 -15.70 2.73 -12.25
CA GLN A 83 -14.57 3.65 -12.09
C GLN A 83 -13.36 2.94 -11.48
N THR A 84 -13.59 2.04 -10.53
CA THR A 84 -12.54 1.21 -9.93
C THR A 84 -11.89 0.31 -10.98
N TYR A 85 -12.71 -0.32 -11.82
CA TYR A 85 -12.24 -1.17 -12.89
C TYR A 85 -11.42 -0.39 -13.93
N LEU A 86 -11.87 0.79 -14.34
CA LEU A 86 -11.13 1.66 -15.26
C LEU A 86 -9.78 2.09 -14.69
N LYS A 87 -9.71 2.43 -13.40
CA LYS A 87 -8.44 2.77 -12.73
C LYS A 87 -7.46 1.60 -12.75
N ALA A 88 -7.95 0.38 -12.50
CA ALA A 88 -7.11 -0.82 -12.55
C ALA A 88 -6.58 -1.08 -13.98
N LEU A 89 -7.44 -1.01 -14.99
CA LEU A 89 -7.02 -1.17 -16.39
C LEU A 89 -5.97 -0.14 -16.82
N LEU A 90 -6.16 1.13 -16.45
CA LEU A 90 -5.19 2.19 -16.74
C LEU A 90 -3.85 1.90 -16.08
N HIS A 91 -3.86 1.49 -14.81
CA HIS A 91 -2.64 1.14 -14.08
C HIS A 91 -1.89 -0.02 -14.75
N GLU A 92 -2.60 -1.10 -15.08
CA GLU A 92 -2.01 -2.26 -15.77
C GLU A 92 -1.46 -1.91 -17.16
N ALA A 93 -2.12 -0.99 -17.88
CA ALA A 93 -1.62 -0.53 -19.18
C ALA A 93 -0.33 0.29 -19.05
N LEU A 94 -0.26 1.19 -18.07
CA LEU A 94 0.94 2.00 -17.81
C LEU A 94 2.13 1.13 -17.40
N LEU A 95 1.93 0.14 -16.54
CA LEU A 95 3.00 -0.80 -16.15
C LEU A 95 3.56 -1.58 -17.35
N ARG A 96 2.67 -2.06 -18.23
CA ARG A 96 3.07 -2.78 -19.45
C ARG A 96 3.84 -1.90 -20.42
N GLU A 97 3.47 -0.63 -20.54
CA GLU A 97 4.18 0.34 -21.37
C GLU A 97 5.59 0.60 -20.83
N GLU A 98 5.73 0.80 -19.50
CA GLU A 98 7.04 0.99 -18.86
C GLU A 98 7.96 -0.23 -19.08
N GLU A 99 7.44 -1.44 -18.83
CA GLU A 99 8.18 -2.70 -19.05
C GLU A 99 8.62 -2.87 -20.51
N SER A 100 7.81 -2.37 -21.46
CA SER A 100 8.13 -2.44 -22.90
C SER A 100 9.18 -1.41 -23.31
N GLN A 101 9.17 -0.22 -22.69
CA GLN A 101 10.15 0.83 -22.95
C GLN A 101 11.53 0.50 -22.38
N ASP A 102 11.58 -0.10 -21.19
CA ASP A 102 12.82 -0.58 -20.58
C ASP A 102 13.51 -1.66 -21.44
N GLN A 103 12.73 -2.56 -22.04
CA GLN A 103 13.25 -3.58 -22.96
C GLN A 103 13.77 -3.00 -24.28
N SER A 104 13.16 -1.91 -24.78
CA SER A 104 13.61 -1.23 -26.00
C SER A 104 14.81 -0.32 -25.78
N SER A 105 15.09 0.11 -24.54
CA SER A 105 16.29 0.87 -24.19
C SER A 105 17.52 -0.01 -23.90
N ALA A 106 17.31 -1.33 -23.74
CA ALA A 106 18.36 -2.30 -23.42
C ALA A 106 18.85 -3.12 -24.65
N ALA A 107 18.27 -2.89 -25.83
CA ALA A 107 18.60 -3.54 -27.11
C ALA A 107 19.29 -2.57 -28.07
#